data_AF-A0A946P428-F1
#
_entry.id   AF-A0A946P428-F1
#
_cell.length_a   1.000
_cell.length_b   1.000
_cell.length_c   1.000
_cell.angle_alpha   90.00
_cell.angle_beta   90.00
_cell.angle_gamma   90.00
#
_symmetry.space_group_name_H-M   'P 1'
#
loop_
_entity.id
_entity.type
_entity.pdbx_description
1 polymer ?
#
loop_
_entity_poly.entity_id
_entity_poly.type
_entity_poly.pdbx_seq_one_letter_code
_entity_poly.pdbx_strand_id
1 'polypeptide(L)'
;MDKSTATQLRGNLFRHLDGIAITSTMAALHNQGIIKFILDKKSFTLEDIFESFPSNHGYMNVALRLLSAQGWLEREIHSPNQQIYFSITERGKGIFACSHIYTEVATLLKDVPLYRHKLFSAHQTYSQNYNNFITAIHEMSDDIPAQIKLQIQGILIGPALVALGMNEKIEEYLNVNQFRQNDINDFPLINSFANYFVHIGFLNADYSFTEVGEFFFKRAAAYGVTVSYLPMFSNQEEIFFGDPHHIWKRDKTGSETHVDRTMNVWGSGGAHSTYFKKIDEIVINIFNRPLNEQPIGIADMGCGDGTLLKHLYELVKYNTLRGENLDQYPLLIVGADFNQAARIASAKTLTDSRIKHHILHADISHPNKYAAELKAKFDIELGDLLNVRSFLDHNRIYSSPKISYSNRISKSSGAYAYRGRLIPNFELKQNLVEHLHAWCPYVK
;
A
#
# COMPACT_ATOMS: atom_id res chain seq x y z
N MET A 1 26.86 -9.60 -5.95
CA MET A 1 25.86 -10.33 -5.11
C MET A 1 25.25 -11.55 -5.81
N ASP A 2 25.31 -12.73 -5.17
CA ASP A 2 24.69 -13.97 -5.65
C ASP A 2 23.18 -14.07 -5.34
N LYS A 3 22.51 -15.08 -5.91
CA LYS A 3 21.05 -15.29 -5.79
C LYS A 3 20.59 -15.62 -4.37
N SER A 4 21.39 -16.34 -3.58
CA SER A 4 21.07 -16.71 -2.21
C SER A 4 21.07 -15.47 -1.32
N THR A 5 22.15 -14.69 -1.39
CA THR A 5 22.30 -13.43 -0.67
C THR A 5 21.16 -12.46 -1.02
N ALA A 6 20.87 -12.28 -2.32
CA ALA A 6 19.76 -11.42 -2.76
C ALA A 6 18.38 -11.92 -2.25
N THR A 7 18.20 -13.22 -2.04
CA THR A 7 16.96 -13.79 -1.49
C THR A 7 16.85 -13.52 0.00
N GLN A 8 17.94 -13.65 0.75
CA GLN A 8 17.98 -13.29 2.17
C GLN A 8 17.72 -11.80 2.39
N LEU A 9 18.35 -10.92 1.61
CA LEU A 9 18.15 -9.47 1.72
C LEU A 9 16.71 -9.06 1.36
N ARG A 10 16.08 -9.72 0.38
CA ARG A 10 14.63 -9.56 0.12
C ARG A 10 13.79 -9.97 1.32
N GLY A 11 14.14 -11.09 1.98
CA GLY A 11 13.49 -11.52 3.21
C GLY A 11 13.60 -10.48 4.33
N ASN A 12 14.76 -9.83 4.48
CA ASN A 12 14.95 -8.75 5.44
C ASN A 12 14.12 -7.51 5.08
N LEU A 13 14.09 -7.13 3.80
CA LEU A 13 13.22 -6.04 3.31
C LEU A 13 11.76 -6.28 3.71
N PHE A 14 11.22 -7.49 3.53
CA PHE A 14 9.86 -7.80 3.95
C PHE A 14 9.66 -7.66 5.46
N ARG A 15 10.62 -8.11 6.28
CA ARG A 15 10.54 -7.93 7.74
C ARG A 15 10.64 -6.46 8.15
N HIS A 16 11.37 -5.64 7.41
CA HIS A 16 11.37 -4.19 7.62
C HIS A 16 9.97 -3.61 7.37
N LEU A 17 9.32 -3.98 6.27
CA LEU A 17 7.95 -3.55 5.96
C LEU A 17 6.95 -4.03 7.01
N ASP A 18 7.07 -5.28 7.47
CA ASP A 18 6.27 -5.82 8.57
C ASP A 18 6.40 -4.96 9.83
N GLY A 19 7.63 -4.57 10.17
CA GLY A 19 7.94 -3.74 11.34
C GLY A 19 7.27 -2.37 11.34
N ILE A 20 7.20 -1.71 10.17
CA ILE A 20 6.49 -0.44 10.01
C ILE A 20 5.00 -0.56 10.35
N ALA A 21 4.35 -1.66 9.96
CA ALA A 21 2.91 -1.87 10.23
C ALA A 21 2.64 -2.44 11.63
N ILE A 22 3.49 -3.34 12.11
CA ILE A 22 3.28 -4.08 13.36
C ILE A 22 3.59 -3.25 14.60
N THR A 23 4.56 -2.34 14.54
CA THR A 23 5.10 -1.77 15.78
C THR A 23 4.07 -1.00 16.58
N SER A 24 3.35 -0.08 15.95
CA SER A 24 2.28 0.65 16.64
C SER A 24 1.07 -0.24 16.97
N THR A 25 0.82 -1.29 16.17
CA THR A 25 -0.21 -2.28 16.46
C THR A 25 0.12 -3.01 17.77
N MET A 26 1.34 -3.56 17.88
CA MET A 26 1.79 -4.26 19.08
C MET A 26 1.82 -3.34 20.30
N ALA A 27 2.31 -2.10 20.13
CA ALA A 27 2.31 -1.11 21.20
C ALA A 27 0.89 -0.82 21.73
N ALA A 28 -0.08 -0.59 20.85
CA ALA A 28 -1.47 -0.34 21.24
C ALA A 28 -2.08 -1.56 21.97
N LEU A 29 -1.81 -2.78 21.50
CA LEU A 29 -2.28 -4.01 22.16
C LEU A 29 -1.59 -4.24 23.50
N HIS A 30 -0.29 -3.92 23.62
CA HIS A 30 0.46 -4.04 24.87
C HIS A 30 -0.06 -3.05 25.92
N ASN A 31 -0.20 -1.78 25.54
CA ASN A 31 -0.64 -0.69 26.43
C ASN A 31 -2.03 -0.95 27.03
N GLN A 32 -2.92 -1.61 26.27
CA GLN A 32 -4.26 -1.99 26.73
C GLN A 32 -4.31 -3.33 27.47
N GLY A 33 -3.17 -4.01 27.68
CA GLY A 33 -3.12 -5.29 28.38
C GLY A 33 -3.59 -6.50 27.57
N ILE A 34 -3.87 -6.34 26.27
CA ILE A 34 -4.34 -7.42 25.39
C ILE A 34 -3.25 -8.48 25.21
N ILE A 35 -1.98 -8.08 25.10
CA ILE A 35 -0.87 -9.05 24.99
C ILE A 35 -0.76 -9.92 26.26
N LYS A 36 -0.97 -9.33 27.44
CA LYS A 36 -1.02 -10.07 28.70
C LYS A 36 -2.18 -11.06 28.70
N PHE A 37 -3.37 -10.63 28.28
CA PHE A 37 -4.53 -11.52 28.14
C PHE A 37 -4.25 -12.71 27.20
N ILE A 38 -3.59 -12.46 26.06
CA ILE A 38 -3.22 -13.50 25.09
C ILE A 38 -2.26 -14.52 25.73
N LEU A 39 -1.26 -14.05 26.47
CA LEU A 39 -0.29 -14.90 27.18
C LEU A 39 -0.95 -15.75 28.27
N ASP A 40 -1.87 -15.16 29.04
CA ASP A 40 -2.56 -15.83 30.14
C ASP A 40 -3.57 -16.87 29.63
N LYS A 41 -4.41 -16.48 28.65
CA LYS A 41 -5.51 -17.31 28.15
C LYS A 41 -5.05 -18.38 27.16
N LYS A 42 -3.98 -18.12 26.39
CA LYS A 42 -3.35 -19.00 25.38
C LYS A 42 -4.22 -19.42 24.19
N SER A 43 -5.53 -19.57 24.37
CA SER A 43 -6.50 -19.86 23.30
C SER A 43 -7.82 -19.13 23.57
N PHE A 44 -8.31 -18.40 22.58
CA PHE A 44 -9.41 -17.46 22.74
C PHE A 44 -10.12 -17.22 21.40
N THR A 45 -11.34 -16.73 21.48
CA THR A 45 -12.12 -16.24 20.33
C THR A 45 -11.94 -14.75 20.15
N LEU A 46 -12.28 -14.23 18.98
CA LEU A 46 -12.35 -12.78 18.79
C LEU A 46 -13.34 -12.12 19.76
N GLU A 47 -14.47 -12.78 20.04
CA GLU A 47 -15.49 -12.32 20.99
C GLU A 47 -14.93 -12.21 22.42
N ASP A 48 -14.10 -13.15 22.85
CA ASP A 48 -13.44 -13.09 24.17
C ASP A 48 -12.59 -11.83 24.37
N ILE A 49 -11.92 -11.36 23.30
CA ILE A 49 -11.16 -10.11 23.30
C ILE A 49 -12.13 -8.94 23.42
N PHE A 50 -13.21 -8.94 22.65
CA PHE A 50 -14.18 -7.85 22.66
C PHE A 50 -14.89 -7.68 24.02
N GLU A 51 -15.24 -8.79 24.67
CA GLU A 51 -15.85 -8.78 26.01
C GLU A 51 -14.92 -8.22 27.08
N SER A 52 -13.62 -8.48 26.96
CA SER A 52 -12.60 -8.01 27.91
C SER A 52 -12.09 -6.61 27.58
N PHE A 53 -12.10 -6.24 26.30
CA PHE A 53 -11.52 -5.02 25.74
C PHE A 53 -12.46 -4.43 24.67
N PRO A 54 -13.49 -3.66 25.07
CA PRO A 54 -14.38 -2.99 24.13
C PRO A 54 -13.58 -2.17 23.12
N SER A 55 -13.75 -2.48 21.85
CA SER A 55 -12.92 -1.95 20.77
C SER A 55 -13.67 -1.92 19.43
N ASN A 56 -13.09 -1.23 18.45
CA ASN A 56 -13.51 -1.27 17.06
C ASN A 56 -13.22 -2.66 16.48
N HIS A 57 -14.18 -3.56 16.68
CA HIS A 57 -14.06 -5.01 16.53
C HIS A 57 -13.50 -5.48 15.19
N GLY A 58 -13.87 -4.81 14.09
CA GLY A 58 -13.33 -5.11 12.76
C GLY A 58 -11.84 -4.79 12.63
N TYR A 59 -11.38 -3.68 13.21
CA TYR A 59 -9.96 -3.32 13.22
C TYR A 59 -9.16 -4.24 14.15
N MET A 60 -9.74 -4.67 15.27
CA MET A 60 -9.14 -5.69 16.15
C MET A 60 -8.94 -7.02 15.43
N ASN A 61 -9.91 -7.49 14.63
CA ASN A 61 -9.74 -8.69 13.80
C ASN A 61 -8.58 -8.57 12.79
N VAL A 62 -8.41 -7.38 12.19
CA VAL A 62 -7.30 -7.09 11.28
C VAL A 62 -5.96 -7.15 12.03
N ALA A 63 -5.88 -6.57 13.23
CA ALA A 63 -4.69 -6.60 14.08
C ALA A 63 -4.30 -8.03 14.49
N LEU A 64 -5.25 -8.84 14.96
CA LEU A 64 -4.98 -10.23 15.33
C LEU A 64 -4.61 -11.10 14.12
N ARG A 65 -5.20 -10.83 12.94
CA ARG A 65 -4.76 -11.46 11.69
C ARG A 65 -3.33 -11.08 11.34
N LEU A 66 -2.92 -9.83 11.57
CA LEU A 66 -1.54 -9.39 11.36
C LEU A 66 -0.56 -10.17 12.26
N LEU A 67 -0.87 -10.36 13.55
CA LEU A 67 -0.07 -11.20 14.45
C LEU A 67 -0.04 -12.67 13.98
N SER A 68 -1.16 -13.17 13.47
CA SER A 68 -1.24 -14.53 12.92
C SER A 68 -0.37 -14.70 11.66
N ALA A 69 -0.33 -13.69 10.79
CA ALA A 69 0.48 -13.70 9.57
C ALA A 69 2.00 -13.72 9.87
N GLN A 70 2.41 -13.31 11.06
CA GLN A 70 3.80 -13.45 11.54
C GLN A 70 4.10 -14.84 12.11
N GLY A 71 3.10 -15.71 12.23
CA GLY A 71 3.19 -17.01 12.89
C GLY A 71 3.23 -16.91 14.41
N TRP A 72 2.72 -15.82 15.01
CA TRP A 72 2.67 -15.64 16.46
C TRP A 72 1.37 -16.17 17.07
N LEU A 73 0.31 -16.18 16.27
CA LEU A 73 -0.96 -16.83 16.57
C LEU A 73 -1.29 -17.81 15.44
N GLU A 74 -1.81 -18.98 15.79
CA GLU A 74 -2.62 -19.76 14.87
C GLU A 74 -4.02 -19.16 14.84
N ARG A 75 -4.66 -19.17 13.66
CA ARG A 75 -5.98 -18.60 13.45
C ARG A 75 -6.87 -19.55 12.66
N GLU A 76 -8.00 -19.89 13.23
CA GLU A 76 -9.01 -20.75 12.61
C GLU A 76 -10.36 -20.00 12.50
N ILE A 77 -11.07 -20.21 11.39
CA ILE A 77 -12.42 -19.68 11.20
C ILE A 77 -13.37 -20.86 11.10
N HIS A 78 -14.23 -21.03 12.11
CA HIS A 78 -15.17 -22.15 12.16
C HIS A 78 -16.49 -21.77 11.50
N SER A 79 -17.03 -22.68 10.70
CA SER A 79 -18.36 -22.55 10.07
C SER A 79 -19.42 -23.25 10.94
N PRO A 80 -20.70 -22.82 10.92
CA PRO A 80 -21.30 -21.82 10.03
C PRO A 80 -21.21 -20.36 10.53
N ASN A 81 -20.97 -20.15 11.83
CA ASN A 81 -21.09 -18.82 12.45
C ASN A 81 -19.91 -17.87 12.17
N GLN A 82 -18.87 -18.33 11.46
CA GLN A 82 -17.61 -17.61 11.24
C GLN A 82 -16.94 -17.11 12.52
N GLN A 83 -17.13 -17.84 13.62
CA GLN A 83 -16.41 -17.58 14.85
C GLN A 83 -14.91 -17.79 14.62
N ILE A 84 -14.11 -16.83 15.08
CA ILE A 84 -12.68 -16.77 14.81
C ILE A 84 -11.94 -17.18 16.09
N TYR A 85 -11.22 -18.28 16.01
CA TYR A 85 -10.42 -18.83 17.09
C TYR A 85 -8.95 -18.51 16.87
N PHE A 86 -8.28 -18.21 17.97
CA PHE A 86 -6.84 -17.96 18.01
C PHE A 86 -6.20 -18.84 19.08
N SER A 87 -4.99 -19.32 18.79
CA SER A 87 -4.13 -19.94 19.78
C SER A 87 -2.70 -19.47 19.65
N ILE A 88 -2.05 -19.21 20.77
CA ILE A 88 -0.66 -18.75 20.79
C ILE A 88 0.30 -19.84 20.30
N THR A 89 1.27 -19.47 19.47
CA THR A 89 2.35 -20.37 19.06
C THR A 89 3.54 -20.27 20.03
N GLU A 90 4.47 -21.23 20.01
CA GLU A 90 5.72 -21.13 20.79
C GLU A 90 6.54 -19.89 20.38
N ARG A 91 6.57 -19.56 19.09
CA ARG A 91 7.20 -18.34 18.58
C ARG A 91 6.48 -17.10 19.12
N GLY A 92 5.14 -17.11 19.14
CA GLY A 92 4.33 -16.03 19.68
C GLY A 92 4.60 -15.78 21.16
N LYS A 93 4.72 -16.82 21.98
CA LYS A 93 5.08 -16.70 23.41
C LYS A 93 6.38 -15.92 23.60
N GLY A 94 7.43 -16.27 22.86
CA GLY A 94 8.71 -15.58 22.93
C GLY A 94 8.62 -14.11 22.51
N ILE A 95 7.91 -13.81 21.43
CA ILE A 95 7.74 -12.43 20.93
C ILE A 95 6.89 -11.58 21.87
N PHE A 96 5.77 -12.12 22.37
CA PHE A 96 4.83 -11.39 23.22
C PHE A 96 5.42 -11.06 24.60
N ALA A 97 6.32 -11.89 25.13
CA ALA A 97 7.10 -11.55 26.32
C ALA A 97 7.94 -10.27 26.14
N CYS A 98 8.38 -10.01 24.90
CA CYS A 98 9.14 -8.83 24.50
C CYS A 98 8.26 -7.69 23.95
N SER A 99 6.93 -7.74 24.12
CA SER A 99 6.01 -6.76 23.50
C SER A 99 6.22 -5.31 23.97
N HIS A 100 6.74 -5.11 25.18
CA HIS A 100 7.05 -3.78 25.76
C HIS A 100 8.03 -2.97 24.89
N ILE A 101 8.93 -3.65 24.18
CA ILE A 101 9.91 -3.02 23.28
C ILE A 101 9.19 -2.22 22.19
N TYR A 102 8.09 -2.75 21.64
CA TYR A 102 7.35 -2.04 20.61
C TYR A 102 6.68 -0.77 21.16
N THR A 103 6.31 -0.73 22.44
CA THR A 103 5.80 0.49 23.08
C THR A 103 6.86 1.57 23.11
N GLU A 104 8.09 1.24 23.52
CA GLU A 104 9.22 2.18 23.54
C GLU A 104 9.48 2.73 22.13
N VAL A 105 9.56 1.84 21.14
CA VAL A 105 9.79 2.19 19.73
C VAL A 105 8.63 3.01 19.15
N ALA A 106 7.38 2.71 19.50
CA ALA A 106 6.22 3.39 18.95
C ALA A 106 6.14 4.86 19.35
N THR A 107 6.67 5.24 20.53
CA THR A 107 6.73 6.66 20.94
C THR A 107 7.54 7.53 19.97
N LEU A 108 8.43 6.89 19.20
CA LEU A 108 9.39 7.52 18.30
C LEU A 108 8.84 7.65 16.86
N LEU A 109 7.69 7.06 16.56
CA LEU A 109 7.01 7.14 15.26
C LEU A 109 6.41 8.52 14.94
N LYS A 110 6.38 9.45 15.89
CA LYS A 110 5.72 10.76 15.72
C LYS A 110 6.37 11.63 14.63
N ASP A 111 7.70 11.62 14.54
CA ASP A 111 8.45 12.47 13.62
C ASP A 111 8.69 11.83 12.26
N VAL A 112 8.61 10.51 12.19
CA VAL A 112 8.94 9.71 11.02
C VAL A 112 8.18 10.16 9.76
N PRO A 113 6.85 10.48 9.81
CA PRO A 113 6.13 11.03 8.66
C PRO A 113 6.70 12.35 8.12
N LEU A 114 7.44 13.10 8.93
CA LEU A 114 7.94 14.44 8.58
C LEU A 114 9.32 14.41 7.90
N TYR A 115 10.05 13.29 7.95
CA TYR A 115 11.42 13.20 7.44
C TYR A 115 11.56 13.62 5.97
N ARG A 116 10.61 13.23 5.11
CA ARG A 116 10.59 13.65 3.70
C ARG A 116 10.60 15.17 3.55
N HIS A 117 9.79 15.87 4.35
CA HIS A 117 9.63 17.34 4.28
C HIS A 117 10.74 18.10 5.00
N LYS A 118 11.48 17.42 5.88
CA LYS A 118 12.50 18.00 6.74
C LYS A 118 13.91 17.55 6.40
N LEU A 119 14.06 16.77 5.33
CA LEU A 119 15.33 16.22 4.86
C LEU A 119 16.42 17.29 4.70
N PHE A 120 16.06 18.42 4.10
CA PHE A 120 16.97 19.56 3.85
C PHE A 120 16.89 20.65 4.92
N SER A 121 16.33 20.34 6.09
CA SER A 121 16.28 21.31 7.19
C SER A 121 17.62 21.39 7.91
N ALA A 122 18.10 22.61 8.15
CA ALA A 122 19.24 22.85 9.04
C ALA A 122 18.88 22.68 10.54
N HIS A 123 17.59 22.55 10.88
CA HIS A 123 17.17 22.34 12.26
C HIS A 123 17.50 20.93 12.73
N GLN A 124 18.17 20.85 13.88
CA GLN A 124 18.66 19.57 14.42
C GLN A 124 17.59 18.71 15.11
N THR A 125 16.37 19.21 15.31
CA THR A 125 15.32 18.48 16.05
C THR A 125 15.09 17.08 15.50
N TYR A 126 14.91 16.94 14.18
CA TYR A 126 14.64 15.65 13.57
C TYR A 126 15.85 14.70 13.59
N SER A 127 17.06 15.24 13.41
CA SER A 127 18.29 14.44 13.50
C SER A 127 18.59 14.00 14.93
N GLN A 128 18.34 14.87 15.91
CA GLN A 128 18.47 14.54 17.34
C GLN A 128 17.46 13.45 17.72
N ASN A 129 16.20 13.57 17.30
CA ASN A 129 15.18 12.55 17.59
C ASN A 129 15.51 11.21 16.91
N TYR A 130 16.03 11.23 15.68
CA TYR A 130 16.51 10.03 14.99
C TYR A 130 17.72 9.38 15.70
N ASN A 131 18.70 10.18 16.12
CA ASN A 131 19.87 9.68 16.86
C ASN A 131 19.48 9.12 18.23
N ASN A 132 18.57 9.79 18.95
CA ASN A 132 18.04 9.31 20.22
C ASN A 132 17.33 7.96 20.04
N PHE A 133 16.62 7.78 18.92
CA PHE A 133 15.99 6.51 18.59
C PHE A 133 17.02 5.40 18.36
N ILE A 134 18.10 5.67 17.64
CA ILE A 134 19.20 4.72 17.46
C ILE A 134 19.81 4.34 18.80
N THR A 135 20.11 5.32 19.66
CA THR A 135 20.66 5.07 20.99
C THR A 135 19.72 4.20 21.82
N ALA A 136 18.43 4.54 21.86
CA ALA A 136 17.43 3.76 22.59
C ALA A 136 17.38 2.30 22.10
N ILE A 137 17.45 2.06 20.78
CA ILE A 137 17.48 0.70 20.22
C ILE A 137 18.76 -0.04 20.60
N HIS A 138 19.91 0.64 20.61
CA HIS A 138 21.19 0.03 20.97
C HIS A 138 21.29 -0.31 22.46
N GLU A 139 20.62 0.46 23.33
CA GLU A 139 20.57 0.20 24.77
C GLU A 139 19.63 -0.96 25.13
N MET A 140 18.76 -1.37 24.21
CA MET A 140 17.90 -2.53 24.40
C MET A 140 18.73 -3.83 24.42
N SER A 141 18.37 -4.75 25.32
CA SER A 141 19.12 -6.00 25.58
C SER A 141 19.46 -6.81 24.31
N ASP A 142 20.65 -7.42 24.29
CA ASP A 142 21.07 -8.30 23.21
C ASP A 142 20.15 -9.53 23.02
N ASP A 143 19.39 -9.90 24.04
CA ASP A 143 18.47 -11.05 24.08
C ASP A 143 17.17 -10.85 23.27
N ILE A 144 17.05 -9.76 22.51
CA ILE A 144 15.89 -9.52 21.66
C ILE A 144 15.85 -10.52 20.48
N PRO A 145 14.69 -11.16 20.22
CA PRO A 145 14.53 -12.03 19.05
C PRO A 145 14.90 -11.32 17.74
N ALA A 146 15.66 -12.00 16.87
CA ALA A 146 16.16 -11.42 15.62
C ALA A 146 15.08 -10.81 14.71
N GLN A 147 13.85 -11.35 14.75
CA GLN A 147 12.70 -10.78 14.02
C GLN A 147 12.35 -9.38 14.52
N ILE A 148 12.35 -9.16 15.84
CA ILE A 148 12.06 -7.85 16.44
C ILE A 148 13.14 -6.85 16.02
N LYS A 149 14.42 -7.24 16.06
CA LYS A 149 15.55 -6.40 15.62
C LYS A 149 15.36 -5.92 14.17
N LEU A 150 15.00 -6.81 13.25
CA LEU A 150 14.75 -6.44 11.84
C LEU A 150 13.49 -5.57 11.68
N GLN A 151 12.43 -5.82 12.44
CA GLN A 151 11.21 -5.01 12.39
C GLN A 151 11.45 -3.58 12.87
N ILE A 152 12.16 -3.41 13.99
CA ILE A 152 12.55 -2.11 14.53
C ILE A 152 13.48 -1.38 13.55
N GLN A 153 14.47 -2.08 13.00
CA GLN A 153 15.36 -1.55 11.97
C GLN A 153 14.57 -1.01 10.75
N GLY A 154 13.47 -1.65 10.38
CA GLY A 154 12.60 -1.18 9.29
C GLY A 154 12.00 0.21 9.50
N ILE A 155 11.76 0.62 10.75
CA ILE A 155 11.24 1.95 11.10
C ILE A 155 12.30 3.04 10.90
N LEU A 156 13.57 2.71 11.11
CA LEU A 156 14.69 3.62 10.82
C LEU A 156 14.95 3.71 9.31
N ILE A 157 15.06 2.56 8.65
CA ILE A 157 15.52 2.46 7.26
C ILE A 157 14.46 2.91 6.27
N GLY A 158 13.22 2.41 6.39
CA GLY A 158 12.19 2.63 5.37
C GLY A 158 11.90 4.11 5.13
N PRO A 159 11.55 4.87 6.17
CA PRO A 159 11.31 6.31 6.07
C PRO A 159 12.53 7.12 5.60
N ALA A 160 13.75 6.75 6.02
CA ALA A 160 14.97 7.39 5.54
C ALA A 160 15.21 7.16 4.03
N LEU A 161 15.06 5.92 3.56
CA LEU A 161 15.17 5.58 2.14
C LEU A 161 14.09 6.28 1.31
N VAL A 162 12.85 6.34 1.81
CA VAL A 162 11.76 7.04 1.13
C VAL A 162 12.01 8.54 1.08
N ALA A 163 12.47 9.16 2.18
CA ALA A 163 12.80 10.57 2.22
C ALA A 163 13.91 10.91 1.20
N LEU A 164 14.99 10.13 1.14
CA LEU A 164 16.07 10.31 0.16
C LEU A 164 15.57 10.08 -1.28
N GLY A 165 14.79 9.02 -1.51
CA GLY A 165 14.30 8.66 -2.85
C GLY A 165 13.32 9.68 -3.43
N MET A 166 12.38 10.18 -2.62
CA MET A 166 11.41 11.18 -3.07
C MET A 166 12.00 12.57 -3.26
N ASN A 167 13.20 12.82 -2.75
CA ASN A 167 13.97 14.04 -2.97
C ASN A 167 15.14 13.82 -3.96
N GLU A 168 15.06 12.77 -4.79
CA GLU A 168 16.00 12.46 -5.89
C GLU A 168 17.46 12.19 -5.46
N LYS A 169 17.75 12.15 -4.16
CA LYS A 169 19.11 11.96 -3.62
C LYS A 169 19.68 10.57 -3.85
N ILE A 170 18.83 9.54 -3.88
CA ILE A 170 19.31 8.17 -4.11
C ILE A 170 19.99 8.03 -5.48
N GLU A 171 19.38 8.59 -6.53
CA GLU A 171 19.96 8.54 -7.87
C GLU A 171 21.27 9.35 -7.93
N GLU A 172 21.28 10.55 -7.35
CA GLU A 172 22.49 11.38 -7.24
C GLU A 172 23.65 10.64 -6.58
N TYR A 173 23.40 9.92 -5.48
CA TYR A 173 24.43 9.22 -4.72
C TYR A 173 24.88 7.94 -5.41
N LEU A 174 23.95 7.15 -5.95
CA LEU A 174 24.28 5.91 -6.66
C LEU A 174 25.14 6.18 -7.90
N ASN A 175 24.89 7.28 -8.62
CA ASN A 175 25.66 7.65 -9.82
C ASN A 175 27.14 7.91 -9.54
N VAL A 176 27.48 8.38 -8.34
CA VAL A 176 28.87 8.63 -7.91
C VAL A 176 29.37 7.60 -6.89
N ASN A 177 28.56 6.56 -6.64
CA ASN A 177 28.80 5.50 -5.65
C ASN A 177 29.13 6.00 -4.22
N GLN A 178 28.61 7.16 -3.83
CA GLN A 178 28.91 7.77 -2.52
C GLN A 178 27.86 8.82 -2.12
N PHE A 179 27.63 9.00 -0.83
CA PHE A 179 26.89 10.17 -0.34
C PHE A 179 27.69 11.45 -0.55
N ARG A 180 27.02 12.55 -0.93
CA ARG A 180 27.69 13.85 -1.11
C ARG A 180 28.09 14.45 0.23
N GLN A 181 29.37 14.80 0.38
CA GLN A 181 29.89 15.39 1.61
C GLN A 181 29.18 16.70 2.00
N ASN A 182 28.83 17.54 1.02
CA ASN A 182 28.08 18.77 1.29
C ASN A 182 26.71 18.46 1.89
N ASP A 183 25.99 17.45 1.38
CA ASP A 183 24.69 17.08 1.93
C ASP A 183 24.81 16.57 3.38
N ILE A 184 25.87 15.80 3.68
CA ILE A 184 26.17 15.33 5.04
C ILE A 184 26.50 16.51 5.97
N ASN A 185 27.27 17.48 5.50
CA ASN A 185 27.70 18.63 6.32
C ASN A 185 26.54 19.61 6.56
N ASP A 186 25.73 19.88 5.53
CA ASP A 186 24.75 20.95 5.52
C ASP A 186 23.39 20.50 6.09
N PHE A 187 23.07 19.21 6.01
CA PHE A 187 21.77 18.66 6.43
C PHE A 187 21.91 17.63 7.55
N PRO A 188 21.66 18.02 8.81
CA PRO A 188 21.81 17.14 9.98
C PRO A 188 21.06 15.82 9.88
N LEU A 189 19.87 15.80 9.27
CA LEU A 189 19.10 14.57 9.13
C LEU A 189 19.74 13.59 8.12
N ILE A 190 20.30 14.09 7.02
CA ILE A 190 21.06 13.27 6.06
C ILE A 190 22.31 12.71 6.75
N ASN A 191 23.02 13.51 7.54
CA ASN A 191 24.16 13.05 8.34
C ASN A 191 23.77 11.90 9.27
N SER A 192 22.69 12.06 10.02
CA SER A 192 22.14 11.02 10.90
C SER A 192 21.80 9.73 10.14
N PHE A 193 21.17 9.84 8.96
CA PHE A 193 20.89 8.68 8.11
C PHE A 193 22.18 8.00 7.65
N ALA A 194 23.14 8.77 7.13
CA ALA A 194 24.41 8.26 6.64
C ALA A 194 25.18 7.52 7.73
N ASN A 195 25.31 8.09 8.93
CA ASN A 195 25.96 7.45 10.08
C ASN A 195 25.30 6.12 10.47
N TYR A 196 23.96 6.08 10.48
CA TYR A 196 23.24 4.84 10.76
C TYR A 196 23.46 3.81 9.65
N PHE A 197 23.47 4.23 8.37
CA PHE A 197 23.74 3.35 7.25
C PHE A 197 25.18 2.79 7.27
N VAL A 198 26.16 3.55 7.76
CA VAL A 198 27.50 3.02 8.05
C VAL A 198 27.43 1.97 9.14
N HIS A 199 26.75 2.27 10.26
CA HIS A 199 26.63 1.36 11.39
C HIS A 199 26.04 -0.01 11.01
N ILE A 200 25.03 -0.04 10.14
CA ILE A 200 24.38 -1.28 9.69
C ILE A 200 25.03 -1.91 8.44
N GLY A 201 26.15 -1.36 7.95
CA GLY A 201 26.89 -1.89 6.80
C GLY A 201 26.25 -1.65 5.44
N PHE A 202 25.35 -0.68 5.31
CA PHE A 202 24.85 -0.21 4.00
C PHE A 202 25.85 0.72 3.33
N LEU A 203 26.62 1.47 4.12
CA LEU A 203 27.72 2.31 3.65
C LEU A 203 29.03 1.87 4.31
N ASN A 204 30.15 2.11 3.63
CA ASN A 204 31.49 2.04 4.21
C ASN A 204 31.77 3.29 5.06
N ALA A 205 32.85 3.28 5.84
CA ALA A 205 33.22 4.41 6.73
C ALA A 205 33.46 5.74 5.99
N ASP A 206 33.76 5.70 4.70
CA ASP A 206 33.88 6.87 3.81
C ASP A 206 32.55 7.26 3.13
N TYR A 207 31.43 6.68 3.57
CA TYR A 207 30.08 6.84 3.01
C TYR A 207 29.91 6.36 1.56
N SER A 208 30.81 5.53 1.04
CA SER A 208 30.59 4.81 -0.23
C SER A 208 29.63 3.63 -0.05
N PHE A 209 28.89 3.25 -1.09
CA PHE A 209 27.95 2.13 -0.98
C PHE A 209 28.65 0.79 -0.84
N THR A 210 28.10 -0.07 0.02
CA THR A 210 28.37 -1.51 -0.02
C THR A 210 27.44 -2.21 -1.02
N GLU A 211 27.74 -3.45 -1.42
CA GLU A 211 26.79 -4.24 -2.25
C GLU A 211 25.42 -4.40 -1.57
N VAL A 212 25.42 -4.52 -0.23
CA VAL A 212 24.19 -4.63 0.58
C VAL A 212 23.42 -3.32 0.57
N GLY A 213 24.10 -2.19 0.77
CA GLY A 213 23.49 -0.87 0.69
C GLY A 213 22.89 -0.63 -0.69
N GLU A 214 23.67 -0.79 -1.75
CA GLU A 214 23.21 -0.62 -3.13
C GLU A 214 21.94 -1.45 -3.42
N PHE A 215 21.87 -2.68 -2.89
CA PHE A 215 20.67 -3.53 -3.00
C PHE A 215 19.41 -2.87 -2.41
N PHE A 216 19.49 -2.27 -1.21
CA PHE A 216 18.35 -1.65 -0.56
C PHE A 216 18.01 -0.28 -1.13
N PHE A 217 19.02 0.55 -1.45
CA PHE A 217 18.82 1.88 -2.02
C PHE A 217 18.15 1.81 -3.39
N LYS A 218 18.55 0.87 -4.27
CA LYS A 218 17.86 0.60 -5.55
C LYS A 218 16.41 0.13 -5.38
N ARG A 219 15.99 -0.23 -4.16
CA ARG A 219 14.64 -0.72 -3.82
C ARG A 219 13.92 0.21 -2.86
N ALA A 220 14.36 1.46 -2.69
CA ALA A 220 13.73 2.42 -1.80
C ALA A 220 12.21 2.59 -2.08
N ALA A 221 11.81 2.59 -3.36
CA ALA A 221 10.40 2.67 -3.75
C ALA A 221 9.53 1.53 -3.18
N ALA A 222 10.10 0.34 -2.92
CA ALA A 222 9.37 -0.78 -2.32
C ALA A 222 8.91 -0.49 -0.87
N TYR A 223 9.53 0.49 -0.19
CA TYR A 223 9.08 0.97 1.12
C TYR A 223 7.98 2.02 1.02
N GLY A 224 7.84 2.71 -0.12
CA GLY A 224 7.01 3.91 -0.26
C GLY A 224 5.53 3.68 0.09
N VAL A 225 4.94 2.58 -0.37
CA VAL A 225 3.53 2.28 -0.06
C VAL A 225 3.32 2.08 1.45
N THR A 226 4.14 1.26 2.12
CA THR A 226 3.99 1.01 3.56
C THR A 226 4.28 2.25 4.39
N VAL A 227 5.35 3.00 4.07
CA VAL A 227 5.72 4.25 4.76
C VAL A 227 4.63 5.31 4.59
N SER A 228 3.93 5.33 3.44
CA SER A 228 2.85 6.31 3.21
C SER A 228 1.70 6.20 4.21
N TYR A 229 1.51 5.04 4.85
CA TYR A 229 0.47 4.80 5.87
C TYR A 229 0.93 5.09 7.30
N LEU A 230 2.14 5.62 7.51
CA LEU A 230 2.58 6.03 8.85
C LEU A 230 1.61 6.98 9.56
N PRO A 231 0.92 7.94 8.92
CA PRO A 231 -0.11 8.74 9.59
C PRO A 231 -1.21 7.87 10.23
N MET A 232 -1.63 6.79 9.57
CA MET A 232 -2.56 5.81 10.14
C MET A 232 -1.89 4.95 11.22
N PHE A 233 -0.67 4.46 10.98
CA PHE A 233 0.04 3.62 11.95
C PHE A 233 0.36 4.37 13.24
N SER A 234 0.63 5.67 13.22
CA SER A 234 0.87 6.46 14.45
C SER A 234 -0.40 6.72 15.27
N ASN A 235 -1.57 6.26 14.83
CA ASN A 235 -2.87 6.45 15.50
C ASN A 235 -3.58 5.12 15.82
N GLN A 236 -2.86 4.01 16.01
CA GLN A 236 -3.48 2.70 16.26
C GLN A 236 -4.35 2.65 17.53
N GLU A 237 -3.99 3.36 18.60
CA GLU A 237 -4.83 3.42 19.81
C GLU A 237 -6.21 4.03 19.51
N GLU A 238 -6.25 5.15 18.78
CA GLU A 238 -7.49 5.79 18.35
C GLU A 238 -8.28 4.91 17.37
N ILE A 239 -7.58 4.19 16.49
CA ILE A 239 -8.23 3.26 15.55
C ILE A 239 -8.87 2.09 16.28
N PHE A 240 -8.21 1.51 17.28
CA PHE A 240 -8.74 0.34 17.99
C PHE A 240 -9.77 0.71 19.05
N PHE A 241 -9.61 1.83 19.76
CA PHE A 241 -10.39 2.12 20.97
C PHE A 241 -11.14 3.46 20.92
N GLY A 242 -10.85 4.30 19.93
CA GLY A 242 -11.47 5.62 19.74
C GLY A 242 -12.47 5.66 18.59
N ASP A 243 -12.47 6.77 17.85
CA ASP A 243 -13.44 7.04 16.77
C ASP A 243 -13.25 6.07 15.57
N PRO A 244 -14.23 5.19 15.27
CA PRO A 244 -14.16 4.31 14.10
C PRO A 244 -14.09 5.04 12.75
N HIS A 245 -14.37 6.35 12.73
CA HIS A 245 -14.29 7.19 11.54
C HIS A 245 -12.95 7.92 11.40
N HIS A 246 -12.00 7.73 12.33
CA HIS A 246 -10.74 8.48 12.35
C HIS A 246 -9.99 8.45 11.00
N ILE A 247 -9.82 7.27 10.40
CA ILE A 247 -9.12 7.11 9.12
C ILE A 247 -9.91 7.65 7.91
N TRP A 248 -11.19 7.97 8.09
CA TRP A 248 -12.07 8.50 7.05
C TRP A 248 -12.11 10.02 7.03
N LYS A 249 -11.44 10.68 7.98
CA LYS A 249 -11.31 12.14 8.00
C LYS A 249 -10.61 12.63 6.73
N ARG A 250 -10.96 13.85 6.36
CA ARG A 250 -10.41 14.59 5.22
C ARG A 250 -9.96 15.95 5.69
N ASP A 251 -8.93 16.49 5.07
CA ASP A 251 -8.49 17.85 5.35
C ASP A 251 -9.40 18.90 4.69
N LYS A 252 -9.06 20.19 4.84
CA LYS A 252 -9.81 21.31 4.26
C LYS A 252 -9.89 21.27 2.72
N THR A 253 -8.99 20.54 2.08
CA THR A 253 -8.94 20.36 0.61
C THR A 253 -9.71 19.12 0.15
N GLY A 254 -10.24 18.33 1.08
CA GLY A 254 -10.87 17.04 0.78
C GLY A 254 -9.87 15.88 0.65
N SER A 255 -8.60 16.09 0.98
CA SER A 255 -7.53 15.08 0.88
C SER A 255 -7.55 14.13 2.08
N GLU A 256 -7.08 12.91 1.88
CA GLU A 256 -6.99 11.88 2.91
C GLU A 256 -5.93 12.20 3.97
N THR A 257 -6.25 12.01 5.24
CA THR A 257 -5.33 12.29 6.36
C THR A 257 -4.61 11.06 6.89
N HIS A 258 -5.10 9.86 6.58
CA HIS A 258 -4.54 8.59 7.07
C HIS A 258 -3.35 8.09 6.23
N VAL A 259 -3.08 8.73 5.09
CA VAL A 259 -2.05 8.30 4.14
C VAL A 259 -1.45 9.52 3.42
N ASP A 260 -0.13 9.57 3.26
CA ASP A 260 0.51 10.49 2.30
C ASP A 260 0.28 9.96 0.89
N ARG A 261 -0.77 10.47 0.22
CA ARG A 261 -1.15 10.01 -1.12
C ARG A 261 -0.05 10.24 -2.16
N THR A 262 0.76 11.29 -2.00
CA THR A 262 1.87 11.57 -2.94
C THR A 262 2.95 10.49 -2.83
N MET A 263 3.32 10.13 -1.60
CA MET A 263 4.26 9.05 -1.32
C MET A 263 3.72 7.69 -1.74
N ASN A 264 2.42 7.44 -1.53
CA ASN A 264 1.76 6.21 -1.91
C ASN A 264 1.83 5.98 -3.43
N VAL A 265 1.53 7.02 -4.22
CA VAL A 265 1.64 6.98 -5.69
C VAL A 265 3.08 6.72 -6.11
N TRP A 266 4.05 7.46 -5.56
CA TRP A 266 5.48 7.26 -5.85
C TRP A 266 5.95 5.83 -5.57
N GLY A 267 5.58 5.26 -4.42
CA GLY A 267 5.94 3.88 -4.06
C GLY A 267 5.27 2.82 -4.95
N SER A 268 4.05 3.08 -5.43
CA SER A 268 3.30 2.13 -6.28
C SER A 268 3.74 2.14 -7.75
N GLY A 269 4.23 3.26 -8.27
CA GLY A 269 4.57 3.43 -9.70
C GLY A 269 5.61 2.42 -10.21
N GLY A 270 6.60 2.07 -9.39
CA GLY A 270 7.64 1.08 -9.76
C GLY A 270 7.11 -0.35 -9.95
N ALA A 271 5.98 -0.70 -9.33
CA ALA A 271 5.41 -2.04 -9.42
C ALA A 271 4.60 -2.27 -10.71
N HIS A 272 4.04 -1.22 -11.31
CA HIS A 272 3.09 -1.34 -12.42
C HIS A 272 3.72 -1.81 -13.75
N SER A 273 4.98 -1.44 -14.01
CA SER A 273 5.67 -1.76 -15.28
C SER A 273 5.79 -3.26 -15.58
N THR A 274 5.87 -4.11 -14.55
CA THR A 274 5.97 -5.56 -14.75
C THR A 274 4.62 -6.18 -15.14
N TYR A 275 3.51 -5.65 -14.59
CA TYR A 275 2.17 -6.12 -14.94
C TYR A 275 1.77 -5.71 -16.36
N PHE A 276 2.29 -4.58 -16.85
CA PHE A 276 2.00 -4.09 -18.20
C PHE A 276 2.38 -5.10 -19.29
N LYS A 277 3.49 -5.83 -19.12
CA LYS A 277 3.89 -6.85 -20.11
C LYS A 277 2.84 -7.92 -20.39
N LYS A 278 2.00 -8.26 -19.40
CA LYS A 278 0.96 -9.27 -19.56
C LYS A 278 -0.35 -8.73 -20.14
N ILE A 279 -0.69 -7.47 -19.86
CA ILE A 279 -1.83 -6.85 -20.54
C ILE A 279 -1.51 -6.62 -22.02
N ASP A 280 -0.23 -6.39 -22.37
CA ASP A 280 0.19 -6.16 -23.76
C ASP A 280 -0.18 -7.32 -24.68
N GLU A 281 0.14 -8.55 -24.26
CA GLU A 281 -0.19 -9.78 -24.99
C GLU A 281 -1.71 -9.88 -25.29
N ILE A 282 -2.55 -9.51 -24.31
CA ILE A 282 -4.01 -9.55 -24.42
C ILE A 282 -4.52 -8.47 -25.38
N VAL A 283 -4.03 -7.24 -25.23
CA VAL A 283 -4.46 -6.09 -26.02
C VAL A 283 -4.04 -6.25 -27.48
N ILE A 284 -2.82 -6.72 -27.74
CA ILE A 284 -2.35 -7.06 -29.08
C ILE A 284 -3.26 -8.10 -29.73
N ASN A 285 -3.64 -9.16 -28.99
CA ASN A 285 -4.55 -10.18 -29.52
C ASN A 285 -5.91 -9.60 -29.90
N ILE A 286 -6.50 -8.76 -29.05
CA ILE A 286 -7.82 -8.15 -29.28
C ILE A 286 -7.81 -7.26 -30.53
N PHE A 287 -6.81 -6.38 -30.67
CA PHE A 287 -6.73 -5.41 -31.77
C PHE A 287 -6.07 -5.97 -33.06
N ASN A 288 -5.79 -7.29 -33.10
CA ASN A 288 -5.43 -8.04 -34.31
C ASN A 288 -6.56 -8.93 -34.86
N ARG A 289 -7.73 -8.92 -34.22
CA ARG A 289 -8.96 -9.55 -34.77
C ARG A 289 -9.46 -8.79 -36.01
N PRO A 290 -10.40 -9.34 -36.81
CA PRO A 290 -11.06 -8.58 -37.87
C PRO A 290 -11.56 -7.22 -37.38
N LEU A 291 -11.29 -6.15 -38.14
CA LEU A 291 -11.48 -4.75 -37.69
C LEU A 291 -12.89 -4.45 -37.19
N ASN A 292 -13.91 -5.08 -37.78
CA ASN A 292 -15.32 -4.95 -37.44
C ASN A 292 -15.73 -5.68 -36.14
N GLU A 293 -14.88 -6.56 -35.62
CA GLU A 293 -15.10 -7.30 -34.36
C GLU A 293 -14.31 -6.71 -33.18
N GLN A 294 -13.45 -5.73 -33.45
CA GLN A 294 -12.64 -5.10 -32.42
C GLN A 294 -13.48 -4.10 -31.60
N PRO A 295 -13.10 -3.86 -30.32
CA PRO A 295 -13.61 -2.72 -29.59
C PRO A 295 -13.33 -1.41 -30.34
N ILE A 296 -14.24 -0.44 -30.22
CA ILE A 296 -14.07 0.86 -30.90
C ILE A 296 -13.01 1.72 -30.21
N GLY A 297 -12.61 1.37 -28.99
CA GLY A 297 -11.66 2.11 -28.17
C GLY A 297 -11.32 1.41 -26.86
N ILE A 298 -10.65 2.14 -25.97
CA ILE A 298 -10.23 1.69 -24.64
C ILE A 298 -10.78 2.66 -23.59
N ALA A 299 -11.36 2.11 -22.52
CA ALA A 299 -11.83 2.85 -21.35
C ALA A 299 -11.09 2.39 -20.10
N ASP A 300 -10.39 3.29 -19.42
CA ASP A 300 -9.71 3.00 -18.15
C ASP A 300 -10.46 3.63 -16.97
N MET A 301 -11.01 2.78 -16.10
CA MET A 301 -11.67 3.17 -14.85
C MET A 301 -10.63 3.24 -13.73
N GLY A 302 -10.55 4.40 -13.08
CA GLY A 302 -9.45 4.79 -12.19
C GLY A 302 -8.18 5.10 -12.97
N CYS A 303 -8.29 5.95 -13.99
CA CYS A 303 -7.21 6.19 -14.96
C CYS A 303 -5.97 6.87 -14.36
N GLY A 304 -6.02 7.35 -13.11
CA GLY A 304 -4.85 7.92 -12.43
C GLY A 304 -4.22 9.07 -13.24
N ASP A 305 -2.92 8.97 -13.52
CA ASP A 305 -2.19 9.96 -14.33
C ASP A 305 -2.26 9.73 -15.85
N GLY A 306 -3.01 8.71 -16.31
CA GLY A 306 -3.15 8.36 -17.72
C GLY A 306 -2.01 7.54 -18.32
N THR A 307 -1.03 7.10 -17.50
CA THR A 307 0.13 6.33 -18.01
C THR A 307 -0.30 5.02 -18.67
N LEU A 308 -1.26 4.28 -18.09
CA LEU A 308 -1.76 3.04 -18.70
C LEU A 308 -2.46 3.32 -20.03
N LEU A 309 -3.32 4.33 -20.10
CA LEU A 309 -4.01 4.71 -21.34
C LEU A 309 -3.04 5.10 -22.45
N LYS A 310 -2.01 5.91 -22.12
CA LYS A 310 -0.96 6.27 -23.05
C LYS A 310 -0.25 5.03 -23.59
N HIS A 311 0.18 4.16 -22.68
CA HIS A 311 0.88 2.92 -23.01
C HIS A 311 0.04 2.03 -23.94
N LEU A 312 -1.24 1.80 -23.61
CA LEU A 312 -2.14 0.98 -24.41
C LEU A 312 -2.44 1.60 -25.78
N TYR A 313 -2.59 2.91 -25.87
CA TYR A 313 -2.75 3.59 -27.16
C TYR A 313 -1.52 3.40 -28.05
N GLU A 314 -0.31 3.62 -27.52
CA GLU A 314 0.94 3.45 -28.26
C GLU A 314 1.12 1.98 -28.70
N LEU A 315 0.80 1.03 -27.83
CA LEU A 315 0.82 -0.39 -28.13
C LEU A 315 -0.11 -0.74 -29.31
N VAL A 316 -1.36 -0.29 -29.28
CA VAL A 316 -2.32 -0.54 -30.38
C VAL A 316 -1.83 0.13 -31.66
N LYS A 317 -1.37 1.37 -31.58
CA LYS A 317 -0.91 2.15 -32.73
C LYS A 317 0.28 1.49 -33.45
N TYR A 318 1.25 0.96 -32.72
CA TYR A 318 2.52 0.49 -33.31
C TYR A 318 2.62 -1.02 -33.47
N ASN A 319 1.74 -1.82 -32.87
CA ASN A 319 1.90 -3.29 -32.81
C ASN A 319 0.66 -4.09 -33.23
N THR A 320 -0.34 -3.47 -33.84
CA THR A 320 -1.60 -4.17 -34.19
C THR A 320 -2.16 -3.77 -35.56
N LEU A 321 -2.98 -4.64 -36.13
CA LEU A 321 -3.77 -4.41 -37.35
C LEU A 321 -4.61 -3.13 -37.25
N ARG A 322 -5.16 -2.84 -36.05
CA ARG A 322 -5.88 -1.59 -35.81
C ARG A 322 -5.00 -0.36 -36.03
N GLY A 323 -3.74 -0.43 -35.58
CA GLY A 323 -2.74 0.63 -35.73
C GLY A 323 -2.48 1.00 -37.19
N GLU A 324 -2.47 0.01 -38.07
CA GLU A 324 -2.31 0.19 -39.53
C GLU A 324 -3.54 0.82 -40.20
N ASN A 325 -4.69 0.87 -39.51
CA ASN A 325 -5.98 1.27 -40.06
C ASN A 325 -6.67 2.39 -39.25
N LEU A 326 -5.92 3.18 -38.48
CA LEU A 326 -6.48 4.22 -37.59
C LEU A 326 -7.25 5.33 -38.31
N ASP A 327 -6.95 5.60 -39.59
CA ASP A 327 -7.65 6.62 -40.36
C ASP A 327 -9.10 6.21 -40.67
N GLN A 328 -9.32 4.93 -40.97
CA GLN A 328 -10.65 4.38 -41.22
C GLN A 328 -11.33 3.91 -39.93
N TYR A 329 -10.56 3.41 -38.97
CA TYR A 329 -11.03 2.89 -37.69
C TYR A 329 -10.30 3.62 -36.56
N PRO A 330 -10.70 4.86 -36.20
CA PRO A 330 -10.02 5.60 -35.13
C PRO A 330 -10.17 4.90 -33.78
N LEU A 331 -9.13 4.94 -32.94
CA LEU A 331 -9.14 4.35 -31.60
C LEU A 331 -9.59 5.38 -30.57
N LEU A 332 -10.76 5.19 -29.96
CA LEU A 332 -11.25 6.08 -28.90
C LEU A 332 -10.52 5.80 -27.58
N ILE A 333 -10.12 6.86 -26.86
CA ILE A 333 -9.48 6.76 -25.55
C ILE A 333 -10.33 7.48 -24.52
N VAL A 334 -10.75 6.76 -23.47
CA VAL A 334 -11.58 7.28 -22.39
C VAL A 334 -10.88 7.05 -21.04
N GLY A 335 -10.58 8.13 -20.34
CA GLY A 335 -10.13 8.10 -18.95
C GLY A 335 -11.27 8.46 -18.00
N ALA A 336 -11.50 7.62 -17.00
CA ALA A 336 -12.54 7.83 -16.00
C ALA A 336 -11.94 7.73 -14.60
N ASP A 337 -12.19 8.72 -13.75
CA ASP A 337 -11.72 8.70 -12.35
C ASP A 337 -12.67 9.49 -11.45
N PHE A 338 -12.80 9.09 -10.18
CA PHE A 338 -13.63 9.82 -9.21
C PHE A 338 -12.87 11.05 -8.67
N ASN A 339 -11.53 10.98 -8.62
CA ASN A 339 -10.67 12.06 -8.14
C ASN A 339 -10.39 13.11 -9.23
N GLN A 340 -10.57 14.40 -8.90
CA GLN A 340 -10.35 15.50 -9.85
C GLN A 340 -8.88 15.68 -10.25
N ALA A 341 -7.94 15.53 -9.32
CA ALA A 341 -6.51 15.68 -9.61
C ALA A 341 -6.03 14.61 -10.58
N ALA A 342 -6.50 13.36 -10.42
CA ALA A 342 -6.23 12.27 -11.37
C ALA A 342 -6.74 12.62 -12.78
N ARG A 343 -8.00 13.07 -12.90
CA ARG A 343 -8.55 13.51 -14.20
C ARG A 343 -7.73 14.60 -14.88
N ILE A 344 -7.28 15.60 -14.11
CA ILE A 344 -6.43 16.69 -14.63
C ILE A 344 -5.07 16.15 -15.10
N ALA A 345 -4.43 15.30 -14.30
CA ALA A 345 -3.16 14.68 -14.65
C ALA A 345 -3.27 13.80 -15.91
N SER A 346 -4.30 12.96 -15.99
CA SER A 346 -4.59 12.11 -17.14
C SER A 346 -4.82 12.92 -18.43
N ALA A 347 -5.64 13.98 -18.35
CA ALA A 347 -5.86 14.89 -19.47
C ALA A 347 -4.55 15.51 -19.97
N LYS A 348 -3.69 15.96 -19.04
CA LYS A 348 -2.39 16.53 -19.38
C LYS A 348 -1.49 15.51 -20.07
N THR A 349 -1.31 14.32 -19.49
CA THR A 349 -0.48 13.25 -20.07
C THR A 349 -0.89 12.87 -21.49
N LEU A 350 -2.19 12.72 -21.73
CA LEU A 350 -2.73 12.33 -23.05
C LEU A 350 -2.64 13.49 -24.05
N THR A 351 -2.88 14.73 -23.62
CA THR A 351 -2.72 15.93 -24.47
C THR A 351 -1.26 16.13 -24.89
N ASP A 352 -0.33 16.06 -23.93
CA ASP A 352 1.11 16.20 -24.20
C ASP A 352 1.62 15.11 -25.15
N SER A 353 1.01 13.93 -25.10
CA SER A 353 1.28 12.79 -25.99
C SER A 353 0.52 12.85 -27.32
N ARG A 354 -0.24 13.93 -27.58
CA ARG A 354 -1.05 14.16 -28.79
C ARG A 354 -2.08 13.05 -29.05
N ILE A 355 -2.64 12.48 -27.99
CA ILE A 355 -3.68 11.44 -28.05
C ILE A 355 -5.04 12.13 -27.93
N LYS A 356 -5.95 11.93 -28.89
CA LYS A 356 -7.34 12.39 -28.76
C LYS A 356 -8.06 11.53 -27.73
N HIS A 357 -8.71 12.15 -26.75
CA HIS A 357 -9.25 11.44 -25.60
C HIS A 357 -10.48 12.15 -24.99
N HIS A 358 -11.19 11.42 -24.14
CA HIS A 358 -12.29 11.92 -23.31
C HIS A 358 -11.99 11.63 -21.84
N ILE A 359 -12.10 12.65 -20.98
CA ILE A 359 -11.98 12.48 -19.52
C ILE A 359 -13.33 12.70 -18.84
N LEU A 360 -13.71 11.78 -17.95
CA LEU A 360 -14.98 11.81 -17.23
C LEU A 360 -14.79 11.59 -15.73
N HIS A 361 -15.67 12.22 -14.95
CA HIS A 361 -15.87 11.84 -13.56
C HIS A 361 -16.69 10.55 -13.51
N ALA A 362 -16.17 9.49 -12.90
CA ALA A 362 -16.92 8.27 -12.66
C ALA A 362 -16.39 7.49 -11.45
N ASP A 363 -17.23 6.62 -10.89
CA ASP A 363 -16.90 5.76 -9.75
C ASP A 363 -17.01 4.31 -10.19
N ILE A 364 -16.00 3.49 -9.85
CA ILE A 364 -15.98 2.05 -10.16
C ILE A 364 -17.21 1.32 -9.58
N SER A 365 -17.81 1.84 -8.52
CA SER A 365 -18.98 1.27 -7.84
C SER A 365 -20.28 1.51 -8.60
N HIS A 366 -20.28 2.36 -9.64
CA HIS A 366 -21.46 2.81 -10.37
C HIS A 366 -21.30 2.74 -11.91
N PRO A 367 -21.06 1.53 -12.47
CA PRO A 367 -20.85 1.37 -13.92
C PRO A 367 -22.03 1.82 -14.76
N ASN A 368 -23.27 1.70 -14.24
CA ASN A 368 -24.46 2.19 -14.92
C ASN A 368 -24.48 3.71 -15.09
N LYS A 369 -24.07 4.46 -14.06
CA LYS A 369 -23.94 5.92 -14.12
C LYS A 369 -22.81 6.30 -15.07
N TYR A 370 -21.68 5.60 -15.01
CA TYR A 370 -20.57 5.82 -15.95
C TYR A 370 -21.02 5.64 -17.40
N ALA A 371 -21.68 4.53 -17.72
CA ALA A 371 -22.20 4.25 -19.06
C ALA A 371 -23.19 5.32 -19.54
N ALA A 372 -24.14 5.72 -18.68
CA ALA A 372 -25.11 6.77 -19.00
C ALA A 372 -24.44 8.13 -19.27
N GLU A 373 -23.44 8.51 -18.48
CA GLU A 373 -22.70 9.77 -18.69
C GLU A 373 -21.85 9.75 -19.96
N LEU A 374 -21.19 8.62 -20.25
CA LEU A 374 -20.40 8.43 -21.47
C LEU A 374 -21.29 8.53 -22.72
N LYS A 375 -22.46 7.88 -22.69
CA LYS A 375 -23.46 7.97 -23.76
C LYS A 375 -24.00 9.38 -23.92
N ALA A 376 -24.40 10.04 -22.83
CA ALA A 376 -25.00 11.37 -22.90
C ALA A 376 -24.03 12.46 -23.40
N LYS A 377 -22.74 12.38 -23.04
CA LYS A 377 -21.75 13.40 -23.38
C LYS A 377 -21.09 13.19 -24.75
N PHE A 378 -20.91 11.93 -25.16
CA PHE A 378 -20.07 11.60 -26.31
C PHE A 378 -20.73 10.62 -27.29
N ASP A 379 -21.96 10.18 -27.03
CA ASP A 379 -22.69 9.18 -27.81
C ASP A 379 -21.97 7.82 -27.91
N ILE A 380 -21.13 7.49 -26.91
CA ILE A 380 -20.35 6.25 -26.87
C ILE A 380 -21.01 5.25 -25.91
N GLU A 381 -21.23 4.02 -26.37
CA GLU A 381 -21.65 2.92 -25.52
C GLU A 381 -20.46 2.31 -24.77
N LEU A 382 -20.54 2.22 -23.44
CA LEU A 382 -19.43 1.70 -22.63
C LEU A 382 -19.07 0.25 -22.99
N GLY A 383 -20.05 -0.56 -23.35
CA GLY A 383 -19.86 -1.95 -23.74
C GLY A 383 -19.20 -2.16 -25.10
N ASP A 384 -18.99 -1.10 -25.88
CA ASP A 384 -18.28 -1.17 -27.17
C ASP A 384 -16.78 -0.85 -27.01
N LEU A 385 -16.36 -0.43 -25.82
CA LEU A 385 -14.97 -0.18 -25.46
C LEU A 385 -14.35 -1.39 -24.77
N LEU A 386 -13.04 -1.55 -24.94
CA LEU A 386 -12.25 -2.42 -24.08
C LEU A 386 -12.13 -1.78 -22.70
N ASN A 387 -12.90 -2.28 -21.75
CA ASN A 387 -12.89 -1.82 -20.38
C ASN A 387 -11.67 -2.38 -19.65
N VAL A 388 -10.75 -1.51 -19.23
CA VAL A 388 -9.57 -1.82 -18.45
C VAL A 388 -9.60 -1.10 -17.11
N ARG A 389 -8.90 -1.66 -16.13
CA ARG A 389 -8.60 -1.03 -14.84
C ARG A 389 -7.47 -1.79 -14.18
N SER A 390 -6.63 -1.10 -13.42
CA SER A 390 -5.55 -1.72 -12.67
C SER A 390 -5.70 -1.43 -11.18
N PHE A 391 -5.61 -2.48 -10.35
CA PHE A 391 -5.58 -2.37 -8.89
C PHE A 391 -6.70 -1.52 -8.25
N LEU A 392 -7.93 -1.55 -8.80
CA LEU A 392 -9.00 -0.66 -8.35
C LEU A 392 -10.15 -1.33 -7.60
N ASP A 393 -10.57 -2.55 -7.99
CA ASP A 393 -11.76 -3.20 -7.41
C ASP A 393 -11.67 -3.33 -5.89
N HIS A 394 -10.47 -3.59 -5.35
CA HIS A 394 -10.25 -3.74 -3.90
C HIS A 394 -10.31 -2.41 -3.13
N ASN A 395 -10.13 -1.27 -3.82
CA ASN A 395 -10.10 0.06 -3.24
C ASN A 395 -11.44 0.81 -3.38
N ARG A 396 -12.49 0.13 -3.86
CA ARG A 396 -13.84 0.70 -3.90
C ARG A 396 -14.35 0.96 -2.48
N ILE A 397 -15.24 1.95 -2.35
CA ILE A 397 -15.92 2.19 -1.07
C ILE A 397 -16.86 1.01 -0.80
N TYR A 398 -16.61 0.30 0.30
CA TYR A 398 -17.48 -0.79 0.73
C TYR A 398 -18.92 -0.28 0.94
N SER A 399 -19.89 -1.10 0.54
CA SER A 399 -21.32 -0.91 0.79
C SER A 399 -21.95 -2.25 1.18
N SER A 400 -23.00 -2.22 1.98
CA SER A 400 -23.68 -3.46 2.37
C SER A 400 -24.32 -4.13 1.15
N PRO A 401 -24.22 -5.47 1.02
CA PRO A 401 -24.88 -6.18 -0.06
C PRO A 401 -26.39 -6.00 -0.01
N LYS A 402 -27.02 -5.88 -1.18
CA LYS A 402 -28.47 -5.65 -1.32
C LYS A 402 -29.25 -6.94 -1.51
N ILE A 403 -28.61 -7.97 -2.07
CA ILE A 403 -29.23 -9.27 -2.32
C ILE A 403 -29.00 -10.16 -1.10
N SER A 404 -30.00 -10.94 -0.69
CA SER A 404 -29.84 -11.86 0.45
C SER A 404 -28.70 -12.85 0.24
N TYR A 405 -27.89 -13.05 1.28
CA TYR A 405 -26.71 -13.92 1.28
C TYR A 405 -26.66 -14.87 2.48
N SER A 406 -27.82 -15.14 3.10
CA SER A 406 -27.92 -16.01 4.29
C SER A 406 -27.30 -17.40 4.10
N ASN A 407 -27.29 -17.92 2.87
CA ASN A 407 -26.74 -19.23 2.52
C ASN A 407 -25.32 -19.16 1.92
N ARG A 408 -24.68 -17.98 1.90
CA ARG A 408 -23.38 -17.78 1.25
C ARG A 408 -22.27 -18.31 2.17
N ILE A 409 -21.53 -19.30 1.67
CA ILE A 409 -20.33 -19.80 2.34
C ILE A 409 -19.09 -19.13 1.72
N SER A 410 -18.14 -18.73 2.58
CA SER A 410 -16.85 -18.18 2.18
C SER A 410 -15.70 -18.98 2.80
N LYS A 411 -14.74 -19.35 1.96
CA LYS A 411 -13.47 -19.98 2.38
C LYS A 411 -12.35 -18.95 2.57
N SER A 412 -12.66 -17.65 2.48
CA SER A 412 -11.66 -16.60 2.66
C SER A 412 -11.11 -16.67 4.09
N SER A 413 -9.80 -16.52 4.22
CA SER A 413 -9.10 -16.30 5.49
C SER A 413 -8.88 -14.82 5.78
N GLY A 414 -9.45 -13.92 4.98
CA GLY A 414 -9.34 -12.48 5.15
C GLY A 414 -9.89 -11.98 6.51
N ALA A 415 -9.49 -10.76 6.85
CA ALA A 415 -10.08 -9.97 7.93
C ALA A 415 -10.42 -8.60 7.33
N TYR A 416 -11.66 -8.17 7.52
CA TYR A 416 -12.21 -7.00 6.84
C TYR A 416 -13.00 -6.16 7.83
N ALA A 417 -12.91 -4.85 7.64
CA ALA A 417 -13.54 -3.88 8.51
C ALA A 417 -14.09 -2.71 7.70
N TYR A 418 -15.19 -2.14 8.16
CA TYR A 418 -15.71 -0.88 7.66
C TYR A 418 -16.19 -0.03 8.81
N ARG A 419 -15.53 1.11 9.03
CA ARG A 419 -15.82 2.05 10.14
C ARG A 419 -15.92 1.31 11.48
N GLY A 420 -14.86 0.59 11.83
CA GLY A 420 -14.77 -0.22 13.05
C GLY A 420 -15.62 -1.49 13.09
N ARG A 421 -16.64 -1.63 12.22
CA ARG A 421 -17.47 -2.84 12.17
C ARG A 421 -16.71 -4.00 11.52
N LEU A 422 -16.79 -5.18 12.14
CA LEU A 422 -16.37 -6.44 11.54
C LEU A 422 -17.24 -6.76 10.32
N ILE A 423 -16.59 -7.03 9.18
CA ILE A 423 -17.25 -7.51 7.97
C ILE A 423 -17.02 -9.01 7.84
N PRO A 424 -18.06 -9.85 7.97
CA PRO A 424 -17.94 -11.29 7.75
C PRO A 424 -17.49 -11.62 6.33
N ASN A 425 -16.77 -12.73 6.18
CA ASN A 425 -16.17 -13.12 4.91
C ASN A 425 -17.21 -13.52 3.86
N PHE A 426 -18.40 -13.99 4.27
CA PHE A 426 -19.52 -14.23 3.36
C PHE A 426 -20.16 -12.94 2.86
N GLU A 427 -20.22 -11.93 3.73
CA GLU A 427 -20.82 -10.62 3.43
C GLU A 427 -19.94 -9.87 2.41
N LEU A 428 -18.62 -9.82 2.65
CA LEU A 428 -17.71 -9.20 1.69
C LEU A 428 -17.70 -9.94 0.34
N LYS A 429 -17.76 -11.28 0.37
CA LYS A 429 -17.85 -12.07 -0.86
C LYS A 429 -19.10 -11.71 -1.65
N GLN A 430 -20.25 -11.58 -0.98
CA GLN A 430 -21.48 -11.14 -1.65
C GLN A 430 -21.32 -9.72 -2.21
N ASN A 431 -20.74 -8.79 -1.44
CA ASN A 431 -20.47 -7.42 -1.90
C ASN A 431 -19.60 -7.41 -3.17
N LEU A 432 -18.59 -8.27 -3.28
CA LEU A 432 -17.78 -8.40 -4.49
C LEU A 432 -18.58 -8.99 -5.67
N VAL A 433 -19.41 -10.01 -5.42
CA VAL A 433 -20.26 -10.61 -6.46
C VAL A 433 -21.22 -9.58 -7.04
N GLU A 434 -21.89 -8.79 -6.20
CA GLU A 434 -22.80 -7.74 -6.65
C GLU A 434 -22.08 -6.66 -7.45
N HIS A 435 -20.88 -6.25 -7.00
CA HIS A 435 -20.02 -5.32 -7.72
C HIS A 435 -19.67 -5.83 -9.12
N LEU A 436 -19.17 -7.07 -9.23
CA LEU A 436 -18.79 -7.65 -10.52
C LEU A 436 -20.01 -7.85 -11.43
N HIS A 437 -21.14 -8.27 -10.86
CA HIS A 437 -22.39 -8.40 -11.62
C HIS A 437 -22.85 -7.05 -12.19
N ALA A 438 -22.69 -5.94 -11.45
CA ALA A 438 -23.05 -4.61 -11.96
C ALA A 438 -22.21 -4.21 -13.19
N TRP A 439 -21.00 -4.75 -13.34
CA TRP A 439 -20.13 -4.53 -14.49
C TRP A 439 -20.41 -5.46 -15.68
N CYS A 440 -21.02 -6.64 -15.47
CA CYS A 440 -21.27 -7.63 -16.52
C CYS A 440 -21.92 -7.07 -17.81
N PRO A 441 -22.91 -6.15 -17.76
CA PRO A 441 -23.51 -5.60 -18.98
C PRO A 441 -22.52 -4.84 -19.90
N TYR A 442 -21.37 -4.43 -19.37
CA TYR A 442 -20.38 -3.60 -20.05
C TYR A 442 -19.09 -4.37 -20.39
N VAL A 443 -19.06 -5.68 -20.13
CA VAL A 443 -17.93 -6.55 -20.45
C VAL A 443 -18.43 -7.59 -21.46
N LYS A 444 -18.05 -7.41 -22.73
CA LYS A 444 -18.45 -8.28 -23.85
C LYS A 444 -17.36 -9.26 -24.23
#